data_AF-A0A1H4C0E7-F1
#
_entry.id   AF-A0A1H4C0E7-F1
#
_cell.length_a   1.000
_cell.length_b   1.000
_cell.length_c   1.000
_cell.angle_alpha   90.00
_cell.angle_beta   90.00
_cell.angle_gamma   90.00
#
_symmetry.space_group_name_H-M   'P 1'
#
loop_
_entity.id
_entity.type
_entity.pdbx_description
1 polymer ?
#
loop_
_entity_poly.entity_id
_entity_poly.type
_entity_poly.pdbx_seq_one_letter_code
_entity_poly.pdbx_strand_id
1 'polypeptide(L)'
;MRFKSLLNMICEMLEEKETGKDAYNRPVFEYVPLPERALCRLDKLKRRTSSDEYGEDIITETILFLPPESPVKVGMKVSDIRDKHSNIVSADTYLIEDVQPVYKRVILHHFEVALKKE
;
A
#
# COMPACT_ATOMS: atom_id res chain seq x y z
N MET A 1 -6.29 23.13 -0.73
CA MET A 1 -5.52 22.25 0.18
C MET A 1 -4.55 21.41 -0.63
N ARG A 2 -3.34 21.16 -0.12
CA ARG A 2 -2.26 20.42 -0.83
C ARG A 2 -2.29 18.97 -0.36
N PHE A 3 -2.45 17.99 -1.24
CA PHE A 3 -2.58 16.56 -0.86
C PHE A 3 -1.48 16.06 0.09
N LYS A 4 -0.23 16.52 -0.10
CA LYS A 4 0.89 16.21 0.81
C LYS A 4 0.62 16.55 2.28
N SER A 5 -0.25 17.53 2.59
CA SER A 5 -0.62 17.84 3.98
C SER A 5 -1.57 16.81 4.61
N LEU A 6 -2.27 16.02 3.79
CA LEU A 6 -3.19 14.97 4.24
C LEU A 6 -2.48 13.63 4.50
N LEU A 7 -1.27 13.45 3.97
CA LEU A 7 -0.38 12.32 4.26
C LEU A 7 0.24 12.53 5.65
N ASN A 8 -0.49 12.10 6.68
CA ASN A 8 -0.18 12.35 8.07
C ASN A 8 0.39 11.11 8.80
N MET A 9 0.73 10.07 8.06
CA MET A 9 1.28 8.82 8.57
C MET A 9 2.62 8.51 7.89
N ILE A 10 3.38 7.62 8.50
CA ILE A 10 4.61 7.04 7.99
C ILE A 10 4.37 5.54 7.85
N CYS A 11 4.68 4.98 6.68
CA CYS A 11 4.52 3.58 6.35
C CYS A 11 5.87 2.96 5.98
N GLU A 12 6.07 1.71 6.37
CA GLU A 12 7.20 0.91 5.91
C GLU A 12 6.75 0.07 4.71
N MET A 13 7.42 0.27 3.57
CA MET A 13 7.16 -0.48 2.34
C MET A 13 8.17 -1.62 2.25
N LEU A 14 7.72 -2.83 1.92
CA LEU A 14 8.59 -3.98 1.71
C LEU A 14 8.51 -4.46 0.27
N GLU A 15 9.68 -4.74 -0.31
CA GLU A 15 9.82 -5.36 -1.62
C GLU A 15 10.34 -6.79 -1.48
N GLU A 16 9.90 -7.66 -2.38
CA GLU A 16 10.45 -9.00 -2.49
C GLU A 16 11.83 -8.95 -3.16
N LYS A 17 12.84 -9.49 -2.49
CA LYS A 17 14.20 -9.60 -3.02
C LYS A 17 14.75 -10.99 -2.84
N GLU A 18 15.56 -11.43 -3.81
CA GLU A 18 16.39 -12.62 -3.66
C GLU A 18 17.44 -12.36 -2.59
N THR A 19 17.38 -13.08 -1.47
CA THR A 19 18.32 -12.96 -0.35
C THR A 19 19.40 -14.04 -0.37
N GLY A 20 19.23 -15.08 -1.18
CA GLY A 20 20.21 -16.12 -1.34
C GLY A 20 19.69 -17.30 -2.17
N LYS A 21 20.35 -18.44 -2.00
CA LYS A 21 19.95 -19.70 -2.62
C LYS A 21 19.86 -20.80 -1.59
N ASP A 22 18.91 -21.70 -1.78
CA ASP A 22 18.76 -22.88 -0.95
C ASP A 22 19.81 -23.96 -1.26
N ALA A 23 19.74 -25.09 -0.54
CA ALA A 23 20.64 -26.23 -0.73
C ALA A 23 20.61 -26.85 -2.13
N TYR A 24 19.58 -26.52 -2.93
CA TYR A 24 19.39 -26.99 -4.30
C TYR A 24 19.66 -25.89 -5.35
N ASN A 25 20.34 -24.80 -4.94
CA ASN A 25 20.68 -23.66 -5.80
C ASN A 25 19.44 -22.94 -6.39
N ARG A 26 18.28 -23.06 -5.74
CA ARG A 26 17.06 -22.31 -6.09
C ARG A 26 17.08 -20.96 -5.35
N PRO A 27 16.64 -19.86 -5.99
CA PRO A 27 16.59 -18.56 -5.34
C PRO A 27 15.60 -18.57 -4.18
N VAL A 28 16.00 -17.95 -3.07
CA VAL A 28 15.18 -17.71 -1.87
C VAL A 28 14.81 -16.24 -1.86
N PHE A 29 13.51 -15.95 -1.73
CA PHE A 29 12.98 -14.59 -1.74
C PHE A 29 12.45 -14.22 -0.36
N GLU A 30 12.74 -13.00 0.07
CA GLU A 30 12.23 -12.42 1.31
C GLU A 30 11.73 -11.00 1.08
N TYR A 31 10.78 -10.57 1.91
CA TYR A 31 10.31 -9.20 1.93
C TYR A 31 11.23 -8.35 2.80
N VAL A 32 11.94 -7.42 2.16
CA VAL A 32 12.88 -6.52 2.82
C VAL A 32 12.36 -5.09 2.78
N PRO A 33 12.53 -4.30 3.85
CA PRO A 33 12.06 -2.92 3.89
C PRO A 33 12.86 -2.05 2.91
N LEU A 34 12.18 -1.09 2.29
CA LEU A 34 12.83 -0.05 1.50
C LEU A 34 13.65 0.88 2.42
N PRO A 35 14.78 1.45 1.91
CA PRO A 35 15.63 2.33 2.72
C PRO A 35 14.91 3.57 3.26
N GLU A 36 13.94 4.09 2.51
CA GLU A 36 13.16 5.27 2.88
C GLU A 36 11.74 4.88 3.24
N ARG A 37 11.28 5.36 4.41
CA ARG A 37 9.89 5.23 4.83
C ARG A 37 9.01 6.20 4.03
N ALA A 38 7.83 5.75 3.61
CA ALA A 38 6.92 6.54 2.80
C ALA A 38 5.97 7.36 3.67
N LEU A 39 5.72 8.62 3.28
CA LEU A 39 4.57 9.35 3.79
C LEU A 39 3.29 8.73 3.23
N CYS A 40 2.31 8.51 4.08
CA CYS A 40 1.09 7.82 3.69
C CYS A 40 -0.13 8.33 4.44
N ARG A 41 -1.31 7.84 4.04
CA ARG A 41 -2.55 7.91 4.81
C ARG A 41 -3.32 6.62 4.60
N LEU A 42 -3.63 5.93 5.68
CA LEU A 42 -4.49 4.76 5.66
C LEU A 42 -5.95 5.19 5.83
N ASP A 43 -6.82 4.67 4.98
CA ASP A 43 -8.27 4.84 5.08
C ASP A 43 -8.95 3.47 4.90
N LYS A 44 -9.99 3.20 5.67
CA LYS A 44 -10.63 1.87 5.73
C LYS A 44 -11.86 1.74 4.83
N LEU A 45 -12.22 2.78 4.08
CA LEU A 45 -13.53 2.86 3.44
C LEU A 45 -13.45 3.39 2.01
N LYS A 46 -13.06 2.53 1.06
CA LYS A 46 -13.60 2.62 -0.30
C LYS A 46 -14.65 1.52 -0.42
N ARG A 47 -15.92 1.92 -0.49
CA ARG A 47 -17.03 1.03 -0.83
C ARG A 47 -17.07 0.90 -2.34
N ARG A 48 -16.87 -0.30 -2.86
CA ARG A 48 -17.16 -0.63 -4.26
C ARG A 48 -18.42 -1.46 -4.30
N THR A 49 -19.39 -1.03 -5.11
CA THR A 49 -20.53 -1.86 -5.45
C THR A 49 -20.11 -2.78 -6.60
N SER A 50 -20.18 -4.09 -6.37
CA SER A 50 -20.06 -5.10 -7.42
C SER A 50 -21.45 -5.63 -7.71
N SER A 51 -21.93 -5.45 -8.92
CA SER A 51 -23.25 -5.93 -9.34
C SER A 51 -23.09 -7.16 -10.21
N ASP A 52 -23.76 -8.25 -9.88
CA ASP A 52 -23.86 -9.44 -10.72
C ASP A 52 -25.34 -9.85 -10.94
N GLU A 53 -25.57 -11.00 -11.58
CA GLU A 53 -26.91 -11.51 -11.85
C GLU A 53 -27.69 -11.95 -10.58
N TYR A 54 -27.02 -12.02 -9.43
CA TYR A 54 -27.58 -12.43 -8.13
C TYR A 54 -27.76 -11.27 -7.14
N GLY A 55 -27.14 -10.10 -7.36
CA GLY A 55 -27.38 -8.91 -6.54
C GLY A 55 -26.27 -7.85 -6.59
N GLU A 56 -26.32 -6.93 -5.64
CA GLU A 56 -25.28 -5.94 -5.40
C GLU A 56 -24.51 -6.27 -4.12
N ASP A 57 -23.21 -6.55 -4.25
CA ASP A 57 -22.28 -6.71 -3.14
C ASP A 57 -21.56 -5.41 -2.83
N ILE A 58 -21.51 -5.06 -1.54
CA ILE A 58 -20.72 -3.92 -1.04
C ILE A 58 -19.39 -4.46 -0.53
N ILE A 59 -18.34 -4.30 -1.35
CA ILE A 59 -16.97 -4.67 -0.96
C ILE A 59 -16.35 -3.46 -0.24
N THR A 60 -15.85 -3.68 0.98
CA THR A 60 -15.11 -2.67 1.75
C THR A 60 -13.62 -2.96 1.63
N GLU A 61 -12.90 -2.08 0.97
CA GLU A 61 -11.45 -2.20 0.77
C GLU A 61 -10.70 -1.21 1.66
N THR A 62 -9.55 -1.65 2.19
CA THR A 62 -8.61 -0.76 2.86
C THR A 62 -7.76 -0.08 1.79
N ILE A 63 -7.76 1.25 1.78
CA ILE A 63 -7.00 2.05 0.81
C ILE A 63 -5.86 2.77 1.50
N LEU A 64 -4.69 2.71 0.89
CA LEU A 64 -3.52 3.50 1.26
C LEU A 64 -3.26 4.56 0.22
N PHE A 65 -3.17 5.80 0.66
CA PHE A 65 -2.80 6.94 -0.17
C PHE A 65 -1.30 7.18 -0.07
N LEU A 66 -0.63 7.24 -1.22
CA LEU A 66 0.82 7.45 -1.32
C LEU A 66 1.17 8.63 -2.24
N PRO A 67 2.27 9.35 -1.98
CA PRO A 67 2.74 10.43 -2.84
C PRO A 67 3.18 9.89 -4.21
N PRO A 68 3.20 10.75 -5.24
CA PRO A 68 3.51 10.33 -6.62
C PRO A 68 4.97 9.86 -6.77
N GLU A 69 5.85 10.20 -5.83
CA GLU A 69 7.25 9.78 -5.83
C GLU A 69 7.45 8.37 -5.19
N SER A 70 6.41 7.75 -4.63
CA SER A 70 6.52 6.44 -3.98
C SER A 70 6.80 5.31 -4.97
N PRO A 71 7.78 4.43 -4.70
CA PRO A 71 8.09 3.26 -5.54
C PRO A 71 7.11 2.11 -5.25
N VAL A 72 5.82 2.30 -5.54
CA VAL A 72 4.76 1.34 -5.23
C VAL A 72 4.44 0.41 -6.42
N LYS A 73 4.28 -0.89 -6.14
CA LYS A 73 3.93 -1.93 -7.12
C LYS A 73 3.03 -2.99 -6.47
N VAL A 74 2.23 -3.66 -7.29
CA VAL A 74 1.47 -4.86 -6.89
C VAL A 74 2.44 -5.95 -6.42
N GLY A 75 2.06 -6.67 -5.36
CA GLY A 75 2.89 -7.71 -4.74
C GLY A 75 3.86 -7.20 -3.67
N MET A 76 4.07 -5.89 -3.55
CA MET A 76 4.77 -5.33 -2.39
C MET A 76 3.91 -5.43 -1.12
N LYS A 77 4.55 -5.24 0.04
CA LYS A 77 3.85 -5.21 1.32
C LYS A 77 3.99 -3.84 1.99
N VAL A 78 3.06 -3.57 2.91
CA VAL A 78 3.08 -2.39 3.77
C VAL A 78 2.93 -2.84 5.22
N SER A 79 3.78 -2.33 6.11
CA SER A 79 3.73 -2.62 7.54
C SER A 79 4.07 -1.37 8.38
N ASP A 80 4.07 -1.53 9.71
CA ASP A 80 4.51 -0.53 10.70
C ASP A 80 3.90 0.87 10.45
N ILE A 81 2.59 0.93 10.23
CA ILE A 81 1.91 2.19 9.91
C ILE A 81 1.78 3.01 11.21
N ARG A 82 2.43 4.17 11.22
CA ARG A 82 2.49 5.07 12.38
C ARG A 82 2.03 6.47 12.03
N ASP A 83 1.53 7.20 13.03
CA ASP A 83 1.28 8.63 12.89
C ASP A 83 2.59 9.44 13.01
N LYS A 84 2.51 10.77 12.84
CA LYS A 84 3.65 11.69 13.00
C LYS A 84 4.25 11.75 14.40
N HIS A 85 3.55 11.24 15.42
CA HIS A 85 4.02 11.16 16.80
C HIS A 85 4.53 9.76 17.15
N SER A 86 4.74 8.91 16.15
CA SER A 86 5.22 7.53 16.28
C SER A 86 4.24 6.56 16.96
N ASN A 87 2.97 6.94 17.14
CA ASN A 87 1.94 6.04 17.62
C ASN A 87 1.58 5.03 16.53
N ILE A 88 1.36 3.77 16.92
CA ILE A 88 0.95 2.71 16.01
C ILE A 88 -0.49 2.95 15.58
N VAL A 89 -0.70 3.15 14.28
CA VAL A 89 -2.03 3.23 13.64
C VAL A 89 -2.49 1.84 13.22
N SER A 90 -1.57 1.03 12.70
CA SER A 90 -1.82 -0.38 12.37
C SER A 90 -0.54 -1.19 12.57
N ALA A 91 -0.64 -2.28 13.32
CA ALA A 91 0.44 -3.26 13.49
C ALA A 91 0.38 -4.40 12.45
N ASP A 92 -0.70 -4.47 11.68
CA ASP A 92 -0.89 -5.49 10.64
C ASP A 92 0.05 -5.27 9.45
N THR A 93 0.39 -6.36 8.76
CA THR A 93 1.02 -6.35 7.44
C THR A 93 -0.05 -6.50 6.37
N TYR A 94 0.07 -5.71 5.30
CA TYR A 94 -0.85 -5.72 4.18
C TYR A 94 -0.12 -6.02 2.88
N LEU A 95 -0.72 -6.86 2.04
CA LEU A 95 -0.33 -7.06 0.65
C LEU A 95 -0.97 -5.98 -0.22
N ILE A 96 -0.20 -5.45 -1.17
CA ILE A 96 -0.69 -4.53 -2.19
C ILE A 96 -1.32 -5.34 -3.34
N GLU A 97 -2.65 -5.30 -3.45
CA GLU A 97 -3.39 -6.01 -4.50
C GLU A 97 -3.59 -5.18 -5.76
N ASP A 98 -3.79 -3.87 -5.62
CA ASP A 98 -3.98 -2.96 -6.75
C ASP A 98 -3.33 -1.61 -6.49
N VAL A 99 -2.87 -0.97 -7.57
CA VAL A 99 -2.21 0.33 -7.56
C VAL A 99 -2.85 1.22 -8.61
N GLN A 100 -3.68 2.15 -8.15
CA GLN A 100 -4.37 3.11 -9.01
C GLN A 100 -3.64 4.47 -9.00
N PRO A 101 -2.97 4.87 -10.10
CA PRO A 101 -2.43 6.22 -10.23
C PRO A 101 -3.57 7.23 -10.42
N VAL A 102 -3.60 8.27 -9.60
CA VAL A 102 -4.58 9.36 -9.71
C VAL A 102 -3.89 10.60 -10.25
N TYR A 103 -4.35 11.05 -11.41
CA TYR A 103 -3.82 12.22 -12.11
C TYR A 103 -4.67 13.46 -11.86
N LYS A 104 -4.01 14.62 -11.76
CA LYS A 104 -4.67 15.92 -11.81
C LYS A 104 -4.24 16.62 -13.09
N ARG A 105 -5.18 16.75 -14.03
CA ARG A 105 -4.91 17.12 -15.43
C ARG A 105 -4.01 16.05 -16.08
N VAL A 106 -2.71 16.29 -16.17
CA VAL A 106 -1.71 15.38 -16.76
C VAL A 106 -0.63 14.97 -15.78
N ILE A 107 -0.61 15.53 -14.57
CA ILE A 107 0.43 15.28 -13.58
C ILE A 107 -0.05 14.21 -12.61
N LEU A 108 0.78 13.19 -12.37
CA LEU A 108 0.53 12.19 -11.34
C LEU A 108 0.46 12.90 -9.99
N HIS A 109 -0.71 12.83 -9.35
CA HIS A 109 -0.97 13.55 -8.12
C HIS A 109 -0.70 12.68 -6.89
N HIS A 110 -1.10 11.41 -6.95
CA HIS A 110 -0.88 10.40 -5.90
C HIS A 110 -1.25 9.01 -6.40
N PHE A 111 -1.00 8.00 -5.58
CA PHE A 111 -1.53 6.65 -5.75
C PHE A 111 -2.63 6.37 -4.72
N GLU A 112 -3.68 5.70 -5.16
CA GLU A 112 -4.62 4.97 -4.32
C GLU A 112 -4.27 3.49 -4.42
N VAL A 113 -4.00 2.85 -3.29
CA VAL A 113 -3.47 1.49 -3.24
C VAL A 113 -4.45 0.62 -2.46
N ALA A 114 -4.95 -0.43 -3.09
CA ALA A 114 -5.82 -1.40 -2.42
C ALA A 114 -4.96 -2.38 -1.61
N LEU A 115 -5.32 -2.52 -0.33
CA LEU A 115 -4.62 -3.36 0.63
C LEU A 115 -5.48 -4.55 1.03
N LYS A 116 -4.85 -5.73 1.04
CA LYS A 116 -5.37 -6.95 1.65
C LYS A 116 -4.59 -7.26 2.90
N LYS A 117 -5.29 -7.53 4.00
CA LYS A 117 -4.65 -8.02 5.22
C LYS A 117 -4.12 -9.44 4.99
N GLU A 118 -2.89 -9.70 5.41
CA GLU A 118 -2.32 -11.06 5.46
C GLU A 118 -2.82 -11.86 6.67
#